data_AF-A0A432RST5-F1
#
_entry.id   AF-A0A432RST5-F1
#
_cell.length_a   1.000
_cell.length_b   1.000
_cell.length_c   1.000
_cell.angle_alpha   90.00
_cell.angle_beta   90.00
_cell.angle_gamma   90.00
#
_symmetry.space_group_name_H-M   'P 1'
#
loop_
_entity.id
_entity.type
_entity.pdbx_description
1 polymer ?
#
loop_
_entity_poly.entity_id
_entity_poly.type
_entity_poly.pdbx_seq_one_letter_code
_entity_poly.pdbx_strand_id
1 'polypeptide(L)'
;MKKLISLFFISFLFANEQSEFLNYKQNVFNDFYNYKKELNQEFNEYKEALNKGFKEYKKELSQYWKNPELTSKKVFVEYSKDKKVRKKVDYDKGYIEIDVIGKN
;
A
#
# COMPACT_ATOMS: atom_id res chain seq x y z
N MET A 1 -13.24 -35.83 52.60
CA MET A 1 -11.94 -35.16 52.34
C MET A 1 -11.37 -35.45 50.95
N LYS A 2 -11.13 -36.71 50.53
CA LYS A 2 -10.58 -37.02 49.19
C LYS A 2 -11.40 -36.47 48.00
N LYS A 3 -12.74 -36.52 48.05
CA LYS A 3 -13.62 -35.93 47.02
C LYS A 3 -13.59 -34.39 46.95
N LEU A 4 -13.34 -33.71 48.08
CA LEU A 4 -13.24 -32.24 48.12
C LEU A 4 -11.90 -31.75 47.53
N ILE A 5 -10.81 -32.47 47.80
CA ILE A 5 -9.48 -32.18 47.27
C ILE A 5 -9.45 -32.36 45.73
N SER A 6 -10.15 -33.39 45.23
CA SER A 6 -10.29 -33.63 43.78
C SER A 6 -11.04 -32.50 43.06
N LEU A 7 -12.05 -31.87 43.70
CA LEU A 7 -12.81 -30.78 43.10
C LEU A 7 -11.97 -29.49 43.00
N PHE A 8 -11.13 -29.23 44.00
CA PHE A 8 -10.28 -28.04 44.08
C PHE A 8 -9.14 -28.08 43.03
N PHE A 9 -8.62 -29.27 42.73
CA PHE A 9 -7.61 -29.48 41.69
C PHE A 9 -8.18 -29.21 40.29
N ILE A 10 -9.42 -29.63 40.04
CA ILE A 10 -10.11 -29.40 38.76
C ILE A 10 -10.37 -27.91 38.52
N SER A 11 -10.78 -27.15 39.54
CA SER A 11 -10.96 -25.69 39.42
C SER A 11 -9.65 -24.94 39.15
N PHE A 12 -8.52 -25.42 39.68
CA PHE A 12 -7.22 -24.80 39.44
C PHE A 12 -6.71 -25.04 38.00
N LEU A 13 -6.99 -26.22 37.43
CA LEU A 13 -6.68 -26.53 36.03
C LEU A 13 -7.52 -25.66 35.07
N PHE A 14 -8.82 -25.52 35.31
CA PHE A 14 -9.68 -24.66 34.49
C PHE A 14 -9.30 -23.17 34.55
N ALA A 15 -8.85 -22.68 35.70
CA ALA A 15 -8.38 -21.30 35.83
C ALA A 15 -7.08 -21.03 35.03
N ASN A 16 -6.17 -22.00 34.99
CA ASN A 16 -4.95 -21.91 34.17
C ASN A 16 -5.26 -21.93 32.67
N GLU A 17 -6.12 -22.84 32.21
CA GLU A 17 -6.55 -22.88 30.80
C GLU A 17 -7.28 -21.59 30.37
N GLN A 18 -8.12 -21.02 31.25
CA GLN A 18 -8.80 -19.76 30.99
C GLN A 18 -7.81 -18.59 30.88
N SER A 19 -6.81 -18.54 31.76
CA SER A 19 -5.72 -17.55 31.72
C SER A 19 -4.92 -17.65 30.42
N GLU A 20 -4.49 -18.86 30.04
CA GLU A 20 -3.74 -19.11 28.81
C GLU A 20 -4.54 -18.72 27.57
N PHE A 21 -5.83 -19.05 27.53
CA PHE A 21 -6.71 -18.66 26.42
C PHE A 21 -6.88 -17.13 26.32
N LEU A 22 -7.04 -16.44 27.44
CA LEU A 22 -7.12 -14.97 27.45
C LEU A 22 -5.82 -14.33 26.99
N ASN A 23 -4.68 -14.84 27.44
CA ASN A 23 -3.36 -14.38 26.98
C ASN A 23 -3.16 -14.62 25.49
N TYR A 24 -3.51 -15.80 24.99
CA TYR A 24 -3.48 -16.12 23.56
C TYR A 24 -4.34 -15.14 22.76
N LYS A 25 -5.59 -14.93 23.19
CA LYS A 25 -6.51 -13.99 22.54
C LYS A 25 -5.93 -12.58 22.50
N GLN A 26 -5.37 -12.10 23.61
CA GLN A 26 -4.75 -10.78 23.69
C GLN A 26 -3.55 -10.66 22.75
N ASN A 27 -2.69 -11.69 22.69
CA ASN A 27 -1.55 -11.71 21.79
C ASN A 27 -1.99 -11.65 20.33
N VAL A 28 -2.97 -12.45 19.92
CA VAL A 28 -3.52 -12.41 18.56
C VAL A 28 -4.07 -11.03 18.20
N PHE A 29 -4.78 -10.37 19.13
CA PHE A 29 -5.26 -9.01 18.90
C PHE A 29 -4.13 -8.00 18.75
N ASN A 30 -3.11 -8.08 19.60
CA ASN A 30 -1.95 -7.19 19.55
C ASN A 30 -1.16 -7.39 18.25
N ASP A 31 -0.92 -8.64 17.85
CA ASP A 31 -0.20 -8.98 16.64
C ASP A 31 -0.94 -8.45 15.40
N PHE A 32 -2.26 -8.66 15.33
CA PHE A 32 -3.06 -8.14 14.23
C PHE A 32 -3.07 -6.60 14.19
N TYR A 33 -3.16 -5.95 15.35
CA TYR A 33 -3.10 -4.50 15.44
C TYR A 33 -1.75 -3.95 14.97
N ASN A 34 -0.65 -4.56 15.41
CA ASN A 34 0.70 -4.17 15.01
C ASN A 34 0.92 -4.39 13.52
N TYR A 35 0.54 -5.55 12.98
CA TYR A 35 0.59 -5.84 11.55
C TYR A 35 -0.16 -4.78 10.73
N LYS A 36 -1.40 -4.45 11.13
CA LYS A 36 -2.20 -3.43 10.44
C LYS A 36 -1.54 -2.04 10.53
N LYS A 37 -0.92 -1.71 11.66
CA LYS A 37 -0.20 -0.44 11.83
C LYS A 37 1.00 -0.37 10.90
N GLU A 38 1.83 -1.40 10.87
CA GLU A 38 3.01 -1.49 10.00
C GLU A 38 2.62 -1.41 8.53
N LEU A 39 1.64 -2.22 8.10
CA LEU A 39 1.15 -2.20 6.71
C LEU A 39 0.66 -0.80 6.28
N ASN A 40 -0.05 -0.08 7.16
CA ASN A 40 -0.51 1.28 6.86
C ASN A 40 0.65 2.28 6.79
N GLN A 41 1.65 2.12 7.66
CA GLN A 41 2.85 2.95 7.63
C GLN A 41 3.61 2.75 6.31
N GLU A 42 3.93 1.51 5.95
CA GLU A 42 4.63 1.16 4.72
C GLU A 42 3.85 1.64 3.47
N PHE A 43 2.52 1.50 3.47
CA PHE A 43 1.70 1.99 2.37
C PHE A 43 1.73 3.52 2.27
N ASN A 44 1.79 4.23 3.39
CA ASN A 44 1.94 5.69 3.38
C ASN A 44 3.32 6.11 2.84
N GLU A 45 4.39 5.46 3.30
CA GLU A 45 5.75 5.69 2.81
C GLU A 45 5.87 5.42 1.30
N TYR A 46 5.26 4.32 0.81
CA TYR A 46 5.16 4.01 -0.61
C TYR A 46 4.47 5.13 -1.40
N LYS A 47 3.31 5.63 -0.94
CA LYS A 47 2.58 6.73 -1.59
C LYS A 47 3.43 8.00 -1.65
N GLU A 48 4.14 8.33 -0.57
CA GLU A 48 5.03 9.49 -0.52
C GLU A 48 6.18 9.37 -1.52
N ALA A 49 6.85 8.22 -1.55
CA ALA A 49 7.93 7.94 -2.49
C ALA A 49 7.44 7.99 -3.94
N LEU A 50 6.28 7.40 -4.23
CA LEU A 50 5.66 7.43 -5.55
C LEU A 50 5.30 8.86 -5.98
N ASN A 51 4.68 9.64 -5.10
CA ASN A 51 4.33 11.04 -5.38
C ASN A 51 5.57 11.91 -5.62
N LYS A 52 6.64 11.68 -4.85
CA LYS A 52 7.93 12.35 -5.05
C LYS A 52 8.51 12.01 -6.43
N GLY A 53 8.56 10.73 -6.79
CA GLY A 53 9.03 10.28 -8.10
C GLY A 53 8.24 10.90 -9.26
N PHE A 54 6.90 10.94 -9.17
CA PHE A 54 6.07 11.60 -10.18
C PHE A 54 6.32 13.10 -10.26
N LYS A 55 6.51 13.79 -9.12
CA LYS A 55 6.79 15.23 -9.10
C LYS A 55 8.14 15.54 -9.76
N GLU A 56 9.16 14.75 -9.46
CA GLU A 56 10.50 14.87 -10.05
C GLU A 56 10.47 14.60 -11.55
N TYR A 57 9.81 13.52 -11.97
CA TYR A 57 9.67 13.18 -13.39
C TYR A 57 8.86 14.23 -14.17
N LYS A 58 7.77 14.77 -13.59
CA LYS A 58 7.02 15.87 -14.20
C LYS A 58 7.90 17.11 -14.40
N LYS A 59 8.75 17.43 -13.42
CA LYS A 59 9.70 18.55 -13.51
C LYS A 59 10.73 18.34 -14.61
N GLU A 60 11.25 17.13 -14.78
CA GLU A 60 12.12 16.77 -15.90
C GLU A 60 11.41 17.01 -17.25
N LEU A 61 10.19 16.50 -17.40
CA LEU A 61 9.40 16.64 -18.62
C LEU A 61 9.02 18.09 -18.96
N SER A 62 8.86 18.95 -17.95
CA SER A 62 8.57 20.38 -18.11
C SER A 62 9.66 21.15 -18.87
N GLN A 63 10.86 20.58 -19.04
CA GLN A 63 11.91 21.15 -19.90
C GLN A 63 11.58 21.02 -21.40
N TYR A 64 10.74 20.05 -21.76
CA TYR A 64 10.40 19.72 -23.15
C TYR A 64 8.95 20.09 -23.47
N TRP A 65 8.04 19.88 -22.52
CA TRP A 65 6.60 20.05 -22.69
C TRP A 65 6.07 21.17 -21.80
N LYS A 66 5.25 22.06 -22.37
CA LYS A 66 4.55 23.09 -21.58
C LYS A 66 3.63 22.48 -20.52
N ASN A 67 2.88 21.44 -20.90
CA ASN A 67 1.94 20.71 -20.05
C ASN A 67 2.25 19.21 -20.09
N PRO A 68 3.27 18.73 -19.35
CA PRO A 68 3.57 17.31 -19.30
C PRO A 68 2.43 16.53 -18.63
N GLU A 69 2.05 15.41 -19.24
CA GLU A 69 1.04 14.49 -18.75
C GLU A 69 1.74 13.27 -18.13
N LEU A 70 1.13 12.67 -17.11
CA LEU A 70 1.66 11.48 -16.46
C LEU A 70 0.61 10.38 -16.51
N THR A 71 1.08 9.13 -16.41
CA THR A 71 0.21 7.97 -16.25
C THR A 71 -0.67 8.12 -15.02
N SER A 72 -1.92 7.67 -15.15
CA SER A 72 -2.90 7.58 -14.07
C SER A 72 -3.64 6.25 -14.16
N LYS A 73 -4.61 6.02 -13.29
CA LYS A 73 -5.44 4.80 -13.28
C LYS A 73 -6.10 4.49 -14.63
N LYS A 74 -6.43 5.52 -15.42
CA LYS A 74 -7.25 5.42 -16.64
C LYS A 74 -6.52 5.86 -17.91
N VAL A 75 -5.32 6.40 -17.76
CA VAL A 75 -4.54 6.94 -18.87
C VAL A 75 -3.11 6.43 -18.74
N PHE A 76 -2.64 5.70 -19.75
CA PHE A 76 -1.23 5.32 -19.86
C PHE A 76 -0.50 6.38 -20.69
N VAL A 77 0.62 6.90 -20.18
CA VAL A 77 1.49 7.85 -20.88
C VAL A 77 2.92 7.31 -20.90
N GLU A 78 3.51 7.29 -22.08
CA GLU A 78 4.91 6.92 -22.31
C GLU A 78 5.62 8.04 -23.07
N TYR A 79 6.77 8.46 -22.60
CA TYR A 79 7.65 9.37 -23.33
C TYR A 79 8.80 8.58 -23.97
N SER A 80 9.22 8.97 -25.17
CA SER A 80 10.45 8.46 -25.79
C SER A 80 11.68 8.77 -24.93
N LYS A 81 12.79 8.09 -25.20
CA LYS A 81 14.05 8.26 -24.46
C LYS A 81 14.53 9.72 -24.41
N ASP A 82 14.37 10.45 -25.52
CA ASP A 82 14.74 11.87 -25.65
C ASP A 82 13.64 12.85 -25.22
N LYS A 83 12.52 12.33 -24.70
CA LYS A 83 11.32 13.06 -24.25
C LYS A 83 10.60 13.86 -25.34
N LYS A 84 10.92 13.69 -26.62
CA LYS A 84 10.31 14.46 -27.73
C LYS A 84 9.04 13.84 -28.30
N VAL A 85 8.78 12.57 -28.00
CA VAL A 85 7.55 11.88 -28.38
C VAL A 85 6.80 11.50 -27.12
N ARG A 86 5.49 11.78 -27.10
CA ARG A 86 4.56 11.36 -26.05
C ARG A 86 3.51 10.47 -26.66
N LYS A 87 3.38 9.24 -26.15
CA LYS A 87 2.28 8.33 -26.49
C LYS A 87 1.32 8.28 -25.31
N LYS A 88 0.03 8.31 -25.61
CA LYS A 88 -1.04 8.29 -24.63
C LYS A 88 -2.12 7.30 -25.05
N VAL A 89 -2.57 6.47 -24.12
CA VAL A 89 -3.75 5.61 -24.27
C VAL A 89 -4.75 6.01 -23.20
N ASP A 90 -5.91 6.52 -23.62
CA ASP A 90 -7.03 6.85 -22.73
C ASP A 90 -8.03 5.70 -22.76
N TYR A 91 -8.07 4.90 -21.69
CA TYR A 91 -8.93 3.71 -21.61
C TYR A 91 -10.40 4.05 -21.37
N ASP A 92 -10.69 5.22 -20.80
CA ASP A 92 -12.05 5.69 -20.58
C ASP A 92 -12.70 6.15 -21.90
N LYS A 93 -11.93 6.87 -22.72
CA LYS A 93 -12.41 7.45 -23.98
C LYS A 93 -12.11 6.58 -25.20
N GLY A 94 -11.30 5.54 -25.05
CA GLY A 94 -11.03 4.56 -26.09
C GLY A 94 -10.18 5.08 -27.25
N TYR A 95 -9.20 5.96 -26.98
CA TYR A 95 -8.33 6.49 -28.02
C TYR A 95 -6.84 6.41 -27.67
N ILE A 96 -6.02 6.47 -28.72
CA ILE A 96 -4.57 6.58 -28.65
C ILE A 96 -4.17 7.91 -29.28
N GLU A 97 -3.28 8.64 -28.62
CA GLU A 97 -2.75 9.94 -29.06
C GLU A 97 -1.22 9.87 -29.05
N ILE A 98 -0.60 10.38 -30.12
CA ILE A 98 0.86 10.45 -30.26
C ILE A 98 1.23 11.89 -30.61
N ASP A 99 1.95 12.55 -29.71
CA ASP A 99 2.45 13.90 -29.91
C ASP A 99 3.95 13.88 -30.15
N VAL A 100 4.41 14.77 -31.04
CA VAL A 100 5.82 14.92 -31.37
C VAL A 100 6.19 16.40 -31.31
N ILE A 101 7.25 16.73 -30.59
CA ILE A 101 7.84 18.07 -30.65
C ILE A 101 8.53 18.23 -32.01
N GLY A 102 7.94 19.04 -32.89
CA GLY A 102 8.49 19.37 -34.19
C GLY A 102 9.80 20.14 -34.08
N LYS A 103 10.66 20.00 -35.10
CA LYS A 103 11.75 20.97 -35.32
C LYS A 103 11.16 22.16 -36.06
N ASN A 104 11.29 23.35 -35.50
CA ASN A 104 11.14 24.60 -36.24
C ASN A 104 12.30 24.76 -37.21
#